data_AF-A0A251WF45-F1
#
_entry.id   AF-A0A251WF45-F1
#
_cell.length_a   1.000
_cell.length_b   1.000
_cell.length_c   1.000
_cell.angle_alpha   90.00
_cell.angle_beta   90.00
_cell.angle_gamma   90.00
#
_symmetry.space_group_name_H-M   'P 1'
#
loop_
_entity.id
_entity.type
_entity.pdbx_description
1 polymer ?
#
loop_
_entity_poly.entity_id
_entity_poly.type
_entity_poly.pdbx_seq_one_letter_code
_entity_poly.pdbx_strand_id
1 'polypeptide(L)'
;MKLSYRGVQYEYTPPTLEVTEGEICGRYRGVEWRCRTVVDNGAPVRSTRSDSVSAPLQDTMSAARLTQPSILPEVRRLHYANLRNNIERRLQTAQAQGNRALVRALENEFEELLCRA
;
A
#
# COMPACT_ATOMS: atom_id res chain seq x y z
N MET A 1 -7.51 -14.14 -31.75
CA MET A 1 -7.23 -12.69 -31.79
C MET A 1 -5.76 -12.49 -31.50
N LYS A 2 -5.02 -11.69 -32.29
CA LYS A 2 -3.59 -11.43 -32.06
C LYS A 2 -3.42 -10.30 -31.03
N LEU A 3 -2.47 -10.43 -30.11
CA LEU A 3 -2.18 -9.38 -29.12
C LEU A 3 -1.27 -8.32 -29.76
N SER A 4 -1.47 -7.05 -29.39
CA SER A 4 -0.64 -5.93 -29.84
C SER A 4 -0.11 -5.14 -28.66
N TYR A 5 1.17 -4.78 -28.71
CA TYR A 5 1.82 -3.90 -27.75
C TYR A 5 2.61 -2.85 -28.52
N ARG A 6 2.37 -1.56 -28.22
CA ARG A 6 2.98 -0.40 -28.91
C ARG A 6 2.91 -0.49 -30.45
N GLY A 7 1.79 -0.96 -30.99
CA GLY A 7 1.58 -1.09 -32.43
C GLY A 7 2.25 -2.30 -33.08
N VAL A 8 3.03 -3.09 -32.34
CA VAL A 8 3.64 -4.34 -32.81
C VAL A 8 2.74 -5.51 -32.42
N GLN A 9 2.40 -6.36 -33.38
CA GLN A 9 1.67 -7.60 -33.10
C GLN A 9 2.65 -8.65 -32.59
N TYR A 10 2.27 -9.35 -31.53
CA TYR A 10 3.04 -10.47 -31.03
C TYR A 10 2.16 -11.70 -30.84
N GLU A 11 2.78 -12.84 -31.07
CA GLU A 11 2.20 -14.14 -30.77
C GLU A 11 2.52 -14.47 -29.31
N TYR A 12 1.49 -14.76 -28.53
CA TYR A 12 1.62 -15.05 -27.11
C TYR A 12 1.89 -16.54 -26.92
N THR A 13 3.16 -16.88 -26.79
CA THR A 13 3.64 -18.22 -26.41
C THR A 13 4.20 -18.16 -24.99
N PRO A 14 3.35 -18.21 -23.96
CA PRO A 14 3.83 -18.21 -22.59
C PRO A 14 4.68 -19.46 -22.37
N PRO A 15 5.87 -19.34 -21.75
CA PRO A 15 6.65 -20.51 -21.39
C PRO A 15 5.86 -21.32 -20.35
N THR A 16 5.70 -22.61 -20.58
CA THR A 16 5.18 -23.55 -19.59
C THR A 16 6.23 -23.69 -18.49
N LEU A 17 5.98 -23.02 -17.37
CA LEU A 17 6.81 -23.10 -16.18
C LEU A 17 6.25 -24.19 -15.27
N GLU A 18 7.06 -25.21 -14.99
CA GLU A 18 6.75 -26.22 -13.99
C GLU A 18 6.73 -25.55 -12.61
N VAL A 19 5.53 -25.33 -12.07
CA VAL A 19 5.36 -24.77 -10.72
C VAL A 19 5.50 -25.93 -9.73
N THR A 20 6.57 -25.93 -8.96
CA THR A 20 6.68 -26.78 -7.78
C THR A 20 6.08 -26.03 -6.60
N GLU A 21 5.09 -26.62 -5.95
CA GLU A 21 4.53 -26.08 -4.71
C GLU A 21 5.60 -26.19 -3.62
N GLY A 22 6.32 -25.10 -3.36
CA GLY A 22 7.14 -24.98 -2.15
C GLY A 22 6.26 -24.80 -0.92
N GLU A 23 6.76 -25.14 0.27
CA GLU A 23 6.09 -24.80 1.53
C GLU A 23 5.86 -23.27 1.59
N ILE A 24 4.60 -22.84 1.43
CA ILE A 24 4.19 -21.43 1.39
C ILE A 24 4.33 -20.73 2.77
N CYS A 25 4.89 -21.44 3.76
CA CYS A 25 4.95 -21.04 5.16
C CYS A 25 6.41 -21.05 5.65
N GLY A 26 6.81 -19.99 6.34
CA GLY A 26 8.15 -19.85 6.88
C GLY A 26 8.19 -18.95 8.13
N ARG A 27 9.32 -18.91 8.81
CA ARG A 27 9.55 -18.02 9.97
C ARG A 27 10.30 -16.77 9.52
N TYR A 28 9.69 -15.60 9.64
CA TYR A 28 10.36 -14.32 9.49
C TYR A 28 10.63 -13.70 10.87
N ARG A 29 11.91 -13.45 11.18
CA ARG A 29 12.37 -12.89 12.47
C ARG A 29 11.83 -13.62 13.71
N GLY A 30 11.77 -14.95 13.64
CA GLY A 30 11.26 -15.78 14.72
C GLY A 30 9.73 -15.84 14.83
N VAL A 31 9.00 -15.15 13.96
CA VAL A 31 7.53 -15.19 13.88
C VAL A 31 7.11 -15.97 12.66
N GLU A 32 6.13 -16.86 12.83
CA GLU A 32 5.51 -17.58 11.72
C GLU A 32 4.75 -16.60 10.82
N TRP A 33 5.18 -16.50 9.56
CA TRP A 33 4.47 -15.72 8.55
C TRP A 33 3.29 -16.56 8.03
N ARG A 34 2.07 -16.04 8.17
CA ARG A 34 0.83 -16.70 7.72
C ARG A 34 0.36 -16.08 6.42
N CYS A 35 0.47 -16.81 5.31
CA CYS A 35 -0.20 -16.48 4.07
C CYS A 35 -1.70 -16.78 4.21
N ARG A 36 -2.55 -15.74 4.25
CA ARG A 36 -3.99 -15.93 4.01
C ARG A 36 -4.21 -15.93 2.51
N THR A 37 -4.34 -17.09 1.90
CA THR A 37 -4.90 -17.17 0.54
C THR A 37 -6.36 -16.75 0.60
N VAL A 38 -6.74 -15.74 -0.19
CA VAL A 38 -8.15 -15.52 -0.49
C VAL A 38 -8.57 -16.74 -1.29
N VAL A 39 -9.29 -17.66 -0.66
CA VAL A 39 -9.91 -18.76 -1.38
C VAL A 39 -10.82 -18.11 -2.39
N ASP A 40 -10.63 -18.42 -3.67
CA ASP A 40 -11.46 -17.94 -4.77
C ASP A 40 -12.82 -18.66 -4.71
N ASN A 41 -13.50 -18.52 -3.58
CA ASN A 41 -14.89 -18.90 -3.40
C ASN A 41 -15.68 -17.85 -4.16
N GLY A 42 -15.90 -18.14 -5.45
CA GLY A 42 -16.55 -17.30 -6.45
C GLY A 42 -17.33 -16.15 -5.81
N ALA A 43 -16.70 -14.98 -5.77
CA ALA A 43 -17.37 -13.77 -5.36
C ALA A 43 -18.69 -13.69 -6.14
N PRO A 44 -19.83 -13.38 -5.50
CA PRO A 44 -21.09 -13.31 -6.22
C PRO A 44 -20.92 -12.24 -7.30
N VAL A 45 -20.85 -12.67 -8.55
CA VAL A 45 -20.88 -11.80 -9.72
C VAL A 45 -22.16 -11.00 -9.57
N ARG A 46 -22.03 -9.72 -9.20
CA ARG A 46 -23.15 -8.79 -9.15
C ARG A 46 -23.59 -8.59 -10.59
N SER A 47 -24.49 -9.45 -11.05
CA SER A 47 -25.10 -9.37 -12.36
C SER A 47 -25.83 -8.04 -12.43
N THR A 48 -25.26 -7.07 -13.14
CA THR A 48 -25.98 -5.87 -13.56
C THR A 48 -26.93 -6.28 -14.67
N ARG A 49 -28.02 -6.95 -14.32
CA ARG A 49 -29.21 -6.97 -15.18
C ARG A 49 -29.92 -5.64 -14.98
N SER A 50 -29.78 -4.78 -15.97
CA SER A 50 -30.62 -3.60 -16.15
C SER A 50 -32.00 -4.07 -16.60
N ASP A 51 -32.82 -4.53 -15.66
CA ASP A 51 -34.25 -4.67 -15.87
C ASP A 51 -34.95 -3.59 -15.04
N SER A 52 -35.44 -2.59 -15.76
CA SER A 52 -36.29 -1.51 -15.29
C SER A 52 -37.60 -2.07 -14.75
N VAL A 53 -37.78 -2.08 -13.44
CA VAL A 53 -39.11 -2.15 -12.83
C VAL A 53 -39.15 -1.17 -11.65
N SER A 54 -40.00 -0.16 -11.82
CA SER A 54 -40.32 0.88 -10.86
C SER A 54 -40.81 0.30 -9.53
N ALA A 55 -40.16 0.68 -8.43
CA ALA A 55 -40.70 0.53 -7.08
C ALA A 55 -40.23 1.71 -6.21
N PRO A 56 -41.10 2.22 -5.30
CA PRO A 56 -41.03 3.57 -4.78
C PRO A 56 -39.83 3.78 -3.85
N LEU A 57 -39.30 5.01 -3.89
CA LEU A 57 -38.31 5.54 -2.96
C LEU A 57 -38.87 5.49 -1.54
N GLN A 58 -38.59 4.41 -0.82
CA GLN A 58 -38.65 4.43 0.64
C GLN A 58 -37.40 5.17 1.13
N ASP A 59 -37.56 6.49 1.26
CA ASP A 59 -36.86 7.28 2.26
C ASP A 59 -37.05 6.57 3.61
N THR A 60 -36.01 5.88 4.07
CA THR A 60 -35.68 5.56 5.46
C THR A 60 -34.69 4.40 5.48
N MET A 61 -33.42 4.67 5.18
CA MET A 61 -32.34 3.94 5.86
C MET A 61 -31.06 4.78 5.94
N SER A 62 -30.71 5.07 7.19
CA SER A 62 -29.37 5.35 7.71
C SER A 62 -28.73 6.70 7.38
N ALA A 63 -29.24 7.75 8.03
CA ALA A 63 -28.45 8.90 8.53
C ALA A 63 -27.40 8.49 9.60
N ALA A 64 -26.82 7.31 9.43
CA ALA A 64 -25.80 6.71 10.28
C ALA A 64 -24.72 6.13 9.37
N ARG A 65 -24.24 6.91 8.39
CA ARG A 65 -22.86 6.73 7.93
C ARG A 65 -21.97 7.19 9.08
N LEU A 66 -21.72 6.21 9.93
CA LEU A 66 -20.64 6.11 10.90
C LEU A 66 -19.60 7.20 10.69
N THR A 67 -19.58 8.11 11.65
CA THR A 67 -18.49 9.05 11.92
C THR A 67 -17.22 8.25 12.21
N GLN A 68 -16.62 7.61 11.20
CA GLN A 68 -15.29 7.06 11.35
C GLN A 68 -14.33 8.25 11.37
N PRO A 69 -13.60 8.49 12.48
CA PRO A 69 -12.58 9.52 12.46
C PRO A 69 -11.57 9.12 11.40
N SER A 70 -11.30 10.03 10.45
CA SER A 70 -10.28 9.78 9.43
C SER A 70 -8.97 9.47 10.17
N ILE A 71 -8.42 8.27 10.00
CA ILE A 71 -7.19 7.82 10.66
C ILE A 71 -5.95 8.51 10.04
N LEU A 72 -6.12 9.08 8.84
CA LEU A 72 -5.07 9.70 8.04
C LEU A 72 -4.30 10.84 8.73
N PRO A 73 -4.92 11.78 9.47
CA PRO A 73 -4.20 12.84 10.17
C PRO A 73 -3.32 12.29 11.30
N GLU A 74 -3.79 11.26 12.01
CA GLU A 74 -3.04 10.63 13.09
C GLU A 74 -1.84 9.84 12.54
N VAL A 75 -2.04 9.09 11.46
CA VAL A 75 -0.94 8.40 10.76
C VAL A 75 0.06 9.40 10.21
N ARG A 76 -0.40 10.51 9.63
CA ARG A 76 0.46 11.61 9.16
C ARG A 76 1.29 12.18 10.30
N ARG A 77 0.68 12.45 11.46
CA ARG A 77 1.36 12.95 12.67
C ARG A 77 2.45 12.00 13.14
N LEU A 78 2.13 10.71 13.24
CA LEU A 78 3.10 9.67 13.63
C LEU A 78 4.23 9.53 12.61
N HIS A 79 3.92 9.63 11.31
CA HIS A 79 4.92 9.58 10.25
C HIS A 79 5.94 10.70 10.39
N TYR A 80 5.50 11.95 10.59
CA TYR A 80 6.41 13.08 10.80
C TYR A 80 7.26 12.94 12.06
N ALA A 81 6.66 12.48 13.18
CA ALA A 81 7.40 12.24 14.41
C ALA A 81 8.51 11.18 14.21
N ASN A 82 8.21 10.10 13.47
CA ASN A 82 9.18 9.06 13.15
C ASN A 82 10.31 9.54 12.26
N LEU A 83 10.00 10.35 11.23
CA LEU A 83 11.01 10.94 10.35
C LEU A 83 11.96 11.85 11.14
N ARG A 84 11.42 12.75 11.97
CA ARG A 84 12.22 13.63 12.83
C ARG A 84 13.17 12.84 13.74
N ASN A 85 12.64 11.87 14.49
CA ASN A 85 13.43 11.02 15.38
C ASN A 85 14.49 10.18 14.63
N ASN A 86 14.23 9.83 13.37
CA ASN A 86 15.20 9.13 12.53
C ASN A 86 16.37 10.04 12.15
N ILE A 87 16.07 11.24 11.65
CA ILE A 87 17.08 12.21 11.22
C ILE A 87 17.94 12.66 12.40
N GLU A 88 17.33 12.98 13.55
CA GLU A 88 18.07 13.38 14.76
C GLU A 88 19.10 12.32 15.20
N ARG A 89 18.71 11.04 15.20
CA ARG A 89 19.64 9.93 15.54
C ARG A 89 20.77 9.79 14.51
N ARG A 90 20.45 9.92 13.21
CA ARG A 90 21.45 9.88 12.14
C ARG A 90 22.41 11.06 12.22
N LEU A 91 21.91 12.25 12.58
CA LEU A 91 22.70 13.45 12.79
C LEU A 91 23.69 13.26 13.95
N GLN A 92 23.22 12.76 15.09
CA GLN A 92 24.07 12.47 16.26
C GLN A 92 25.18 11.47 15.91
N THR A 93 24.85 10.41 15.17
CA THR A 93 25.83 9.42 14.72
C THR A 93 26.85 10.03 13.77
N ALA A 94 26.40 10.83 12.80
CA ALA A 94 27.26 11.50 11.83
C ALA A 94 28.19 12.55 12.49
N GLN A 95 27.69 13.26 13.50
CA GLN A 95 28.47 14.20 14.31
C GLN A 95 29.55 13.46 15.11
N ALA A 96 29.21 12.35 15.77
CA ALA A 96 30.18 11.51 16.49
C ALA A 96 31.26 10.94 15.56
N GLN A 97 30.90 10.63 14.30
CA GLN A 97 31.83 10.17 13.27
C GLN A 97 32.61 11.30 12.58
N GLY A 98 32.27 12.57 12.83
CA GLY A 98 32.88 13.72 12.17
C GLY A 98 32.58 13.86 10.68
N ASN A 99 31.56 13.14 10.16
CA ASN A 99 31.22 13.16 8.74
C ASN A 99 30.42 14.40 8.37
N ARG A 100 31.14 15.50 8.07
CA ARG A 100 30.55 16.80 7.75
C ARG A 100 29.66 16.80 6.50
N ALA A 101 29.97 15.98 5.51
CA ALA A 101 29.16 15.90 4.29
C ALA A 101 27.78 15.31 4.59
N LEU A 102 27.74 14.25 5.40
CA LEU A 102 26.49 13.62 5.83
C LEU A 102 25.67 14.54 6.75
N VAL A 103 26.32 15.27 7.65
CA VAL A 103 25.64 16.25 8.53
C VAL A 103 24.90 17.30 7.69
N ARG A 104 25.57 17.91 6.70
CA ARG A 104 24.95 18.91 5.81
C ARG A 104 23.77 18.35 5.02
N ALA A 105 23.89 17.12 4.51
CA ALA A 105 22.80 16.47 3.79
C ALA A 105 21.57 16.24 4.69
N LEU A 106 21.79 15.80 5.94
CA LEU A 106 20.71 15.58 6.92
C LEU A 106 20.06 16.89 7.39
N GLU A 107 20.83 17.98 7.51
CA GLU A 107 20.30 19.32 7.78
C GLU A 107 19.38 19.78 6.65
N ASN A 108 19.77 19.57 5.38
CA ASN A 108 18.91 19.89 4.24
C ASN A 108 17.61 19.04 4.24
N GLU A 109 17.71 17.73 4.48
CA GLU A 109 16.53 16.86 4.59
C GLU A 109 15.58 17.32 5.72
N PHE A 110 16.14 17.83 6.82
CA PHE A 110 15.35 18.37 7.93
C PHE A 110 14.60 19.64 7.54
N GLU A 111 15.28 20.59 6.88
CA GLU A 111 14.65 21.83 6.38
C GLU A 111 13.56 21.54 5.35
N GLU A 112 13.76 20.56 4.46
CA GLU A 112 12.74 20.12 3.50
C GLU A 112 11.48 19.58 4.19
N LEU A 113 11.64 18.85 5.30
CA LEU A 113 10.52 18.35 6.09
C LEU A 113 9.77 19.48 6.80
N LEU A 114 10.48 20.49 7.32
CA LEU A 114 9.85 21.65 7.95
C LEU A 114 9.05 22.49 6.94
N CYS A 115 9.53 22.63 5.72
CA CYS A 115 8.82 23.37 4.67
C CYS A 115 7.56 22.64 4.14
N ARG A 116 7.46 21.32 4.34
CA ARG A 116 6.38 20.48 3.79
C ARG A 116 5.35 20.02 4.84
N ALA A 117 5.62 20.24 6.12
CA ALA A 117 4.71 19.94 7.24
C ALA A 117 3.64 21.02 7.39
#